data_AF-A0A2E2W958-F1
#
_entry.id   AF-A0A2E2W958-F1
#
_cell.length_a   1.000
_cell.length_b   1.000
_cell.length_c   1.000
_cell.angle_alpha   90.00
_cell.angle_beta   90.00
_cell.angle_gamma   90.00
#
_symmetry.space_group_name_H-M   'P 1'
#
loop_
_entity.id
_entity.type
_entity.pdbx_description
1 polymer ?
#
loop_
_entity_poly.entity_id
_entity_poly.type
_entity_poly.pdbx_seq_one_letter_code
_entity_poly.pdbx_strand_id
1 'polypeptide(L)'
;MTETDFEAGVRAAGAVAFAYDGSAGRMRLTGDGARFGLAGQDFDWPEFLDRLGPADQARIGKALEGDRIDLRIRLIGDHGGLSYVRMMGARQGSDRIEGLMTPAGPNAHPVDRISEEHALARGVDAGEVLAWYQPIIALDTGALAGFEALARWERPGFGVLAPDDFLDMADDLDLLDRISTRVRNTAAADLSSWRKAIPEAERLFVSANATVSELVDPDFSAHLIERVAQAKLPEGAFKLEIAETEIMRDPDVAATAMARLAEGGIALALDDFGTGYSSLARLDRLPFDVVKIDRYFIRAMSGDESAGTVVQSVIQLASHFGMKVVAEGVESAEAAAKLADMGCHYAQGFRYAGALSPDAAERAVREGVAGRFGAAISA
;
A
#
# COMPACT_ATOMS: atom_id res chain seq x y z
N MET A 1 25.52 13.91 -20.61
CA MET A 1 25.25 15.09 -19.77
C MET A 1 26.56 15.50 -19.13
N THR A 2 26.96 16.76 -19.27
CA THR A 2 28.14 17.29 -18.56
C THR A 2 27.80 17.46 -17.07
N GLU A 3 28.83 17.42 -16.23
CA GLU A 3 28.76 17.62 -14.77
C GLU A 3 28.00 18.91 -14.39
N THR A 4 28.08 19.93 -15.26
CA THR A 4 27.48 21.26 -15.11
C THR A 4 25.96 21.29 -15.37
N ASP A 5 25.44 20.42 -16.25
CA ASP A 5 23.99 20.37 -16.56
C ASP A 5 23.20 19.60 -15.48
N PHE A 6 23.85 18.63 -14.81
CA PHE A 6 23.27 17.88 -13.71
C PHE A 6 23.13 18.76 -12.44
N GLU A 7 24.16 19.53 -12.11
CA GLU A 7 24.13 20.48 -10.97
C GLU A 7 23.09 21.61 -11.12
N ALA A 8 22.75 21.99 -12.35
CA ALA A 8 21.68 22.96 -12.61
C ALA A 8 20.28 22.37 -12.37
N GLY A 9 20.06 21.11 -12.77
CA GLY A 9 18.80 20.38 -12.50
C GLY A 9 18.59 20.06 -11.02
N VAL A 10 19.67 19.73 -10.28
CA VAL A 10 19.67 19.43 -8.84
C VAL A 10 19.23 20.64 -7.99
N ARG A 11 19.66 21.85 -8.37
CA ARG A 11 19.31 23.10 -7.67
C ARG A 11 17.85 23.52 -7.85
N ALA A 12 17.23 23.22 -8.99
CA ALA A 12 15.85 23.62 -9.28
C ALA A 12 14.79 22.75 -8.57
N ALA A 13 15.13 21.51 -8.19
CA ALA A 13 14.20 20.56 -7.58
C ALA A 13 14.33 20.46 -6.05
N GLY A 14 15.28 21.19 -5.45
CA GLY A 14 15.69 20.93 -4.08
C GLY A 14 16.07 19.46 -3.93
N ALA A 15 17.08 18.98 -4.65
CA ALA A 15 17.66 17.63 -4.50
C ALA A 15 19.12 17.73 -4.04
N VAL A 16 19.68 16.66 -3.47
CA VAL A 16 21.13 16.51 -3.27
C VAL A 16 21.58 15.37 -4.16
N ALA A 17 22.60 15.57 -4.99
CA ALA A 17 23.17 14.49 -5.77
C ALA A 17 24.03 13.59 -4.88
N PHE A 18 24.02 12.29 -5.13
CA PHE A 18 24.94 11.35 -4.49
C PHE A 18 25.72 10.57 -5.54
N ALA A 19 26.96 10.21 -5.19
CA ALA A 19 27.81 9.31 -5.95
C ALA A 19 28.48 8.33 -4.99
N TYR A 20 28.18 7.04 -5.15
CA TYR A 20 28.83 5.95 -4.43
C TYR A 20 29.86 5.28 -5.33
N ASP A 21 31.10 5.16 -4.86
CA ASP A 21 32.17 4.38 -5.48
C ASP A 21 32.44 3.13 -4.64
N GLY A 22 31.99 1.97 -5.14
CA GLY A 22 32.14 0.69 -4.47
C GLY A 22 33.59 0.19 -4.42
N SER A 23 34.45 0.63 -5.34
CA SER A 23 35.86 0.25 -5.36
C SER A 23 36.67 0.99 -4.30
N ALA A 24 36.33 2.27 -4.07
CA ALA A 24 36.94 3.12 -3.06
C ALA A 24 36.23 3.06 -1.70
N GLY A 25 35.00 2.53 -1.66
CA GLY A 25 34.14 2.53 -0.48
C GLY A 25 33.80 3.94 -0.02
N ARG A 26 33.46 4.85 -0.94
CA ARG A 26 33.17 6.26 -0.63
C ARG A 26 31.81 6.70 -1.13
N MET A 27 31.13 7.53 -0.33
CA MET A 27 29.90 8.22 -0.67
C MET A 27 30.19 9.72 -0.73
N ARG A 28 29.87 10.34 -1.88
CA ARG A 28 29.96 11.79 -2.07
C ARG A 28 28.59 12.38 -2.28
N LEU A 29 28.29 13.47 -1.57
CA LEU A 29 27.09 14.27 -1.68
C LEU A 29 27.42 15.63 -2.30
N THR A 30 26.69 16.01 -3.34
CA THR A 30 26.83 17.29 -4.04
C THR A 30 25.52 18.07 -3.95
N GLY A 31 25.55 19.24 -3.30
CA GLY A 31 24.38 20.08 -3.06
C GLY A 31 24.27 20.50 -1.60
N ASP A 32 23.08 20.96 -1.19
CA ASP A 32 22.81 21.35 0.19
C ASP A 32 22.48 20.11 1.06
N GLY A 33 23.50 19.42 1.57
CA GLY A 33 23.32 18.26 2.46
C GLY A 33 22.75 18.61 3.84
N ALA A 34 22.86 19.87 4.27
CA ALA A 34 22.46 20.31 5.60
C ALA A 34 20.95 20.14 5.83
N ARG A 35 20.16 20.16 4.77
CA ARG A 35 18.72 19.86 4.80
C ARG A 35 18.37 18.45 5.26
N PHE A 36 19.28 17.50 5.18
CA PHE A 36 19.12 16.14 5.70
C PHE A 36 19.87 15.99 7.03
N GLY A 37 20.33 17.10 7.61
CA GLY A 37 21.14 17.14 8.81
C GLY A 37 22.60 16.72 8.61
N LEU A 38 23.11 16.69 7.37
CA LEU A 38 24.50 16.32 7.07
C LEU A 38 25.35 17.55 6.72
N ALA A 39 26.36 17.85 7.52
CA ALA A 39 27.32 18.91 7.23
C ALA A 39 28.46 18.46 6.29
N GLY A 40 28.75 17.15 6.26
CA GLY A 40 29.77 16.56 5.39
C GLY A 40 29.30 16.38 3.94
N GLN A 41 30.26 16.42 3.01
CA GLN A 41 30.02 16.12 1.58
C GLN A 41 30.70 14.83 1.14
N ASP A 42 31.76 14.40 1.82
CA ASP A 42 32.49 13.17 1.51
C ASP A 42 32.48 12.29 2.76
N PHE A 43 32.04 11.05 2.60
CA PHE A 43 31.94 10.06 3.66
C PHE A 43 32.64 8.78 3.24
N ASP A 44 33.41 8.18 4.13
CA ASP A 44 33.76 6.77 3.97
C ASP A 44 32.50 5.91 4.17
N TRP A 45 32.41 4.78 3.49
CA TRP A 45 31.17 3.99 3.47
C TRP A 45 30.66 3.56 4.86
N PRO A 46 31.51 3.10 5.79
CA PRO A 46 31.07 2.81 7.16
C PRO A 46 30.53 4.05 7.89
N GLU A 47 31.14 5.22 7.67
CA GLU A 47 30.69 6.48 8.28
C GLU A 47 29.31 6.88 7.74
N PHE A 48 29.05 6.69 6.44
CA PHE A 48 27.74 6.94 5.87
C PHE A 48 26.69 5.95 6.39
N LEU A 49 27.05 4.67 6.55
CA LEU A 49 26.15 3.65 7.12
C LEU A 49 25.76 3.99 8.57
N ASP A 50 26.69 4.52 9.37
CA ASP A 50 26.41 4.97 10.74
C ASP A 50 25.42 6.15 10.79
N ARG A 51 25.19 6.84 9.65
CA ARG A 51 24.14 7.85 9.52
C ARG A 51 22.77 7.24 9.20
N LEU A 52 22.64 5.92 9.14
CA LEU A 52 21.40 5.24 8.84
C LEU A 52 20.95 4.36 10.00
N GLY A 53 19.64 4.17 10.13
CA GLY A 53 19.10 3.17 11.06
C GLY A 53 19.53 1.75 10.69
N PRO A 54 19.67 0.81 11.66
CA PRO A 54 20.19 -0.54 11.40
C PRO A 54 19.48 -1.32 10.28
N ALA A 55 18.16 -1.16 10.16
CA ALA A 55 17.38 -1.78 9.09
C ALA A 55 17.68 -1.16 7.70
N ASP A 56 17.98 0.14 7.65
CA ASP A 56 18.28 0.83 6.40
C ASP A 56 19.72 0.60 5.93
N GLN A 57 20.66 0.33 6.85
CA GLN A 57 22.03 -0.09 6.51
C GLN A 57 22.04 -1.38 5.67
N ALA A 58 21.24 -2.39 6.06
CA ALA A 58 21.12 -3.62 5.30
C ALA A 58 20.42 -3.41 3.94
N ARG A 59 19.39 -2.57 3.90
CA ARG A 59 18.62 -2.28 2.69
C ARG A 59 19.43 -1.53 1.64
N ILE A 60 20.19 -0.51 2.04
CA ILE A 60 21.02 0.25 1.10
C ILE A 60 22.17 -0.60 0.57
N GLY A 61 22.78 -1.44 1.40
CA GLY A 61 23.81 -2.39 0.97
C GLY A 61 23.31 -3.29 -0.15
N LYS A 62 22.14 -3.92 0.04
CA LYS A 62 21.50 -4.76 -0.99
C LYS A 62 21.09 -3.97 -2.23
N ALA A 63 20.61 -2.74 -2.07
CA ALA A 63 20.20 -1.91 -3.19
C ALA A 63 21.37 -1.49 -4.09
N LEU A 64 22.56 -1.31 -3.51
CA LEU A 64 23.80 -0.98 -4.23
C LEU A 64 24.39 -2.17 -5.01
N GLU A 65 23.88 -3.39 -4.83
CA GLU A 65 24.24 -4.55 -5.68
C GLU A 65 23.51 -4.51 -7.05
N GLY A 66 22.36 -3.82 -7.12
CA GLY A 66 21.57 -3.71 -8.35
C GLY A 66 22.04 -2.64 -9.32
N ASP A 67 21.44 -2.59 -10.52
CA ASP A 67 21.73 -1.57 -11.54
C ASP A 67 20.96 -0.25 -11.33
N ARG A 68 19.89 -0.31 -10.54
CA ARG A 68 19.04 0.84 -10.22
C ARG A 68 18.73 0.88 -8.74
N ILE A 69 18.68 2.09 -8.24
CA ILE A 69 18.33 2.41 -6.86
C ILE A 69 17.05 3.23 -6.88
N ASP A 70 16.07 2.79 -6.10
CA ASP A 70 14.92 3.58 -5.68
C ASP A 70 14.51 3.08 -4.30
N LEU A 71 15.04 3.72 -3.25
CA LEU A 71 14.75 3.35 -1.87
C LEU A 71 14.49 4.56 -1.00
N ARG A 72 13.65 4.37 0.00
CA ARG A 72 13.46 5.32 1.10
C ARG A 72 14.25 4.84 2.31
N ILE A 73 15.06 5.73 2.86
CA ILE A 73 15.90 5.48 4.04
C ILE A 73 15.70 6.57 5.07
N ARG A 74 15.91 6.19 6.33
CA ARG A 74 15.99 7.12 7.44
C ARG A 74 17.44 7.52 7.66
N LEU A 75 17.68 8.82 7.62
CA LEU A 75 19.00 9.42 7.78
C LEU A 75 19.07 10.17 9.10
N ILE A 76 20.09 9.88 9.89
CA ILE A 76 20.38 10.48 11.19
C ILE A 76 21.41 11.59 10.96
N GLY A 77 20.95 12.83 11.09
CA GLY A 77 21.80 14.01 10.96
C GLY A 77 22.83 14.13 12.09
N ASP A 78 23.80 15.03 11.92
CA ASP A 78 24.91 15.30 12.86
C ASP A 78 24.44 15.68 14.27
N HIS A 79 23.22 16.19 14.40
CA HIS A 79 22.61 16.56 15.67
C HIS A 79 21.55 15.55 16.14
N GLY A 80 21.51 14.35 15.56
CA GLY A 80 20.57 13.28 15.92
C GLY A 80 19.15 13.44 15.37
N GLY A 81 18.90 14.44 14.52
CA GLY A 81 17.62 14.62 13.83
C GLY A 81 17.39 13.55 12.76
N LEU A 82 16.15 13.09 12.60
CA LEU A 82 15.79 12.06 11.64
C LEU A 82 15.25 12.71 10.36
N SER A 83 15.82 12.38 9.21
CA SER A 83 15.33 12.83 7.91
C SER A 83 14.93 11.62 7.06
N TYR A 84 13.75 11.67 6.46
CA TYR A 84 13.33 10.66 5.50
C TYR A 84 13.81 11.06 4.12
N VAL A 85 14.63 10.22 3.50
CA VAL A 85 15.26 10.50 2.22
C VAL A 85 14.91 9.41 1.22
N ARG A 86 14.43 9.81 0.04
CA ARG A 86 14.32 8.92 -1.11
C ARG A 86 15.59 9.06 -1.94
N MET A 87 16.29 7.95 -2.13
CA MET A 87 17.44 7.81 -3.00
C MET A 87 17.00 7.18 -4.32
N MET A 88 17.20 7.88 -5.43
CA MET A 88 16.95 7.38 -6.78
C MET A 88 18.22 7.47 -7.61
N GLY A 89 18.67 6.39 -8.21
CA GLY A 89 19.95 6.37 -8.94
C GLY A 89 20.09 5.20 -9.89
N ALA A 90 21.18 5.21 -10.64
CA ALA A 90 21.54 4.15 -11.56
C ALA A 90 23.05 3.94 -11.58
N ARG A 91 23.45 2.69 -11.82
CA ARG A 91 24.86 2.32 -11.98
C ARG A 91 25.47 2.96 -13.23
N GLN A 92 26.66 3.51 -13.06
CA GLN A 92 27.50 4.12 -14.10
C GLN A 92 28.83 3.34 -14.17
N GLY A 93 28.94 2.38 -15.09
CA GLY A 93 30.12 1.50 -15.17
C GLY A 93 30.02 0.29 -14.23
N SER A 94 31.14 -0.27 -13.77
CA SER A 94 31.14 -1.49 -12.94
C SER A 94 30.75 -1.22 -11.49
N ASP A 95 31.33 -0.19 -10.87
CA ASP A 95 31.31 -0.04 -9.40
C ASP A 95 30.83 1.32 -8.91
N ARG A 96 30.35 2.18 -9.80
CA ARG A 96 29.87 3.53 -9.43
C ARG A 96 28.38 3.63 -9.58
N ILE A 97 27.69 4.18 -8.59
CA ILE A 97 26.25 4.48 -8.64
C ILE A 97 26.07 5.97 -8.40
N GLU A 98 25.28 6.62 -9.25
CA GLU A 98 24.96 8.03 -9.14
C GLU A 98 23.47 8.26 -9.13
N GLY A 99 23.03 9.27 -8.40
CA GLY A 99 21.63 9.55 -8.27
C GLY A 99 21.31 10.81 -7.47
N LEU A 100 20.07 10.90 -7.04
CA LEU A 100 19.48 12.01 -6.31
C LEU A 100 18.89 11.54 -4.99
N MET A 101 19.09 12.36 -3.97
CA MET A 101 18.43 12.33 -2.67
C MET A 101 17.39 13.44 -2.63
N THR A 102 16.13 13.06 -2.42
CA THR A 102 15.01 13.99 -2.24
C THR A 102 14.34 13.75 -0.89
N PRO A 103 13.63 14.74 -0.32
CA PRO A 103 12.88 14.52 0.92
C PRO A 103 11.79 13.49 0.61
N ALA A 104 11.54 12.59 1.57
CA ALA A 104 10.54 11.53 1.47
C ALA A 104 9.60 11.50 2.67
N GLY A 105 9.43 12.66 3.30
CA GLY A 105 8.72 12.89 4.55
C GLY A 105 9.20 14.21 5.15
N PRO A 106 8.52 14.74 6.18
CA PRO A 106 9.01 15.92 6.89
C PRO A 106 10.33 15.59 7.63
N ASN A 107 11.24 16.57 7.69
CA ASN A 107 12.48 16.47 8.47
C ASN A 107 12.11 16.54 9.96
N ALA A 108 12.42 15.51 10.74
CA ALA A 108 12.04 15.44 12.15
C ALA A 108 13.23 15.81 13.07
N HIS A 109 13.27 17.04 13.58
CA HIS A 109 13.87 17.27 14.90
C HIS A 109 12.97 16.65 16.00
N PRO A 110 13.48 16.36 17.22
CA PRO A 110 12.65 15.86 18.32
C PRO A 110 11.43 16.75 18.65
N VAL A 111 11.53 18.06 18.39
CA VAL A 111 10.44 19.03 18.52
C VAL A 111 9.43 18.93 17.37
N ASP A 112 9.88 18.53 16.18
CA ASP A 112 9.02 18.33 15.00
C ASP A 112 8.23 17.03 15.11
N ARG A 113 8.81 15.97 15.71
CA ARG A 113 8.10 14.70 15.94
C ARG A 113 6.88 14.87 16.84
N ILE A 114 6.99 15.58 17.96
CA ILE A 114 5.83 15.86 18.84
C ILE A 114 4.79 16.72 18.11
N SER A 115 5.23 17.67 17.29
CA SER A 115 4.35 18.51 16.47
C SER A 115 3.59 17.69 15.43
N GLU A 116 4.24 16.70 14.82
CA GLU A 116 3.66 15.76 13.86
C GLU A 116 2.71 14.77 14.52
N GLU A 117 3.08 14.20 15.66
CA GLU A 117 2.20 13.32 16.45
C GLU A 117 0.91 14.05 16.85
N HIS A 118 1.05 15.29 17.33
CA HIS A 118 -0.10 16.16 17.61
C HIS A 118 -0.89 16.52 16.35
N ALA A 119 -0.23 16.71 15.21
CA ALA A 119 -0.90 16.99 13.95
C ALA A 119 -1.70 15.78 13.46
N LEU A 120 -1.14 14.57 13.56
CA LEU A 120 -1.82 13.34 13.17
C LEU A 120 -3.04 13.09 14.05
N ALA A 121 -2.88 13.16 15.38
CA ALA A 121 -4.00 12.99 16.31
C ALA A 121 -5.15 13.98 16.01
N ARG A 122 -4.83 15.26 15.79
CA ARG A 122 -5.83 16.27 15.39
C ARG A 122 -6.40 16.00 14.00
N GLY A 123 -5.59 15.57 13.05
CA GLY A 123 -6.02 15.30 11.67
C GLY A 123 -7.01 14.15 11.60
N VAL A 124 -6.79 13.10 12.39
CA VAL A 124 -7.75 11.99 12.56
C VAL A 124 -9.10 12.53 13.07
N ASP A 125 -9.10 13.37 14.10
CA ASP A 125 -10.32 13.97 14.66
C ASP A 125 -11.01 14.97 13.72
N ALA A 126 -10.22 15.73 12.95
CA ALA A 126 -10.71 16.68 11.96
C ALA A 126 -11.21 16.00 10.67
N GLY A 127 -11.02 14.68 10.54
CA GLY A 127 -11.43 13.93 9.36
C GLY A 127 -10.52 14.11 8.15
N GLU A 128 -9.27 14.52 8.37
CA GLU A 128 -8.22 14.66 7.34
C GLU A 128 -7.67 13.30 6.89
N VAL A 129 -7.89 12.25 7.68
CA VAL A 129 -7.59 10.87 7.28
C VAL A 129 -8.87 10.25 6.71
N LEU A 130 -8.86 9.94 5.42
CA LEU A 130 -10.01 9.41 4.69
C LEU A 130 -9.62 8.29 3.72
N ALA A 131 -10.65 7.66 3.15
CA ALA A 131 -10.51 6.59 2.18
C ALA A 131 -10.17 7.16 0.79
N TRP A 132 -9.11 6.64 0.20
CA TRP A 132 -8.86 6.70 -1.24
C TRP A 132 -9.01 5.30 -1.82
N TYR A 133 -9.32 5.21 -3.10
CA TYR A 133 -9.89 3.99 -3.67
C TYR A 133 -9.01 3.43 -4.78
N GLN A 134 -8.37 2.29 -4.53
CA GLN A 134 -7.65 1.60 -5.58
C GLN A 134 -8.60 0.68 -6.38
N PRO A 135 -8.70 0.81 -7.72
CA PRO A 135 -9.64 0.01 -8.51
C PRO A 135 -9.30 -1.48 -8.51
N ILE A 136 -10.34 -2.30 -8.38
CA ILE A 136 -10.33 -3.75 -8.57
C ILE A 136 -11.12 -4.06 -9.84
N ILE A 137 -10.47 -4.67 -10.83
CA ILE A 137 -11.00 -4.85 -12.18
C ILE A 137 -11.37 -6.31 -12.41
N ALA A 138 -12.57 -6.56 -12.93
CA ALA A 138 -12.98 -7.88 -13.40
C ALA A 138 -12.21 -8.24 -14.67
N LEU A 139 -11.45 -9.33 -14.64
CA LEU A 139 -10.54 -9.70 -15.74
C LEU A 139 -11.27 -10.22 -16.98
N ASP A 140 -12.47 -10.76 -16.82
CA ASP A 140 -13.31 -11.27 -17.92
C ASP A 140 -13.88 -10.17 -18.83
N THR A 141 -14.18 -9.01 -18.24
CA THR A 141 -14.87 -7.89 -18.88
C THR A 141 -13.98 -6.66 -19.03
N GLY A 142 -12.91 -6.57 -18.24
CA GLY A 142 -12.08 -5.37 -18.12
C GLY A 142 -12.78 -4.20 -17.42
N ALA A 143 -13.90 -4.44 -16.74
CA ALA A 143 -14.72 -3.44 -16.08
C ALA A 143 -14.38 -3.28 -14.59
N LEU A 144 -14.70 -2.12 -14.04
CA LEU A 144 -14.59 -1.87 -12.61
C LEU A 144 -15.54 -2.79 -11.83
N ALA A 145 -14.98 -3.63 -10.96
CA ALA A 145 -15.75 -4.51 -10.07
C ALA A 145 -15.94 -3.91 -8.67
N GLY A 146 -14.93 -3.20 -8.18
CA GLY A 146 -14.94 -2.61 -6.85
C GLY A 146 -13.70 -1.79 -6.58
N PHE A 147 -13.51 -1.43 -5.32
CA PHE A 147 -12.32 -0.72 -4.86
C PHE A 147 -11.79 -1.30 -3.55
N GLU A 148 -10.48 -1.19 -3.35
CA GLU A 148 -9.88 -1.25 -2.01
C GLU A 148 -9.79 0.18 -1.44
N ALA A 149 -10.33 0.38 -0.26
CA ALA A 149 -10.26 1.62 0.50
C ALA A 149 -8.96 1.68 1.30
N LEU A 150 -8.08 2.59 0.90
CA LEU A 150 -6.76 2.81 1.49
C LEU A 150 -6.73 4.15 2.21
N ALA A 151 -6.17 4.16 3.42
CA ALA A 151 -6.01 5.39 4.18
C ALA A 151 -5.14 6.40 3.41
N ARG A 152 -5.55 7.67 3.41
CA ARG A 152 -4.72 8.81 3.00
C ARG A 152 -4.94 9.94 3.97
N TRP A 153 -3.85 10.61 4.36
CA TRP A 153 -3.92 11.80 5.18
C TRP A 153 -3.79 13.04 4.28
N GLU A 154 -4.91 13.71 4.06
CA GLU A 154 -4.98 14.99 3.34
C GLU A 154 -4.60 16.14 4.28
N ARG A 155 -3.29 16.24 4.56
CA ARG A 155 -2.76 17.18 5.55
C ARG A 155 -2.78 18.62 4.98
N PRO A 156 -3.50 19.56 5.62
CA PRO A 156 -3.55 20.95 5.17
C PRO A 156 -2.16 21.58 5.09
N GLY A 157 -1.81 22.13 3.92
CA GLY A 157 -0.51 22.76 3.67
C GLY A 157 0.65 21.81 3.34
N PHE A 158 0.45 20.49 3.42
CA PHE A 158 1.47 19.47 3.11
C PHE A 158 1.07 18.57 1.94
N GLY A 159 -0.22 18.47 1.63
CA GLY A 159 -0.75 17.61 0.58
C GLY A 159 -1.15 16.24 1.11
N VAL A 160 -1.18 15.26 0.21
CA VAL A 160 -1.69 13.92 0.51
C VAL A 160 -0.54 13.00 0.90
N LEU A 161 -0.62 12.42 2.10
CA LEU A 161 0.36 11.45 2.60
C LEU A 161 -0.17 10.02 2.47
N ALA A 162 0.70 9.10 2.09
CA ALA A 162 0.41 7.68 1.96
C ALA A 162 0.53 6.97 3.33
N PRO A 163 -0.06 5.77 3.49
CA PRO A 163 0.01 5.00 4.73
C PRO A 163 1.42 4.85 5.29
N ASP A 164 2.39 4.50 4.45
CA ASP A 164 3.82 4.37 4.80
C ASP A 164 4.44 5.64 5.40
N ASP A 165 3.81 6.81 5.21
CA ASP A 165 4.31 8.08 5.71
C ASP A 165 3.78 8.42 7.13
N PHE A 166 2.72 7.75 7.62
CA PHE A 166 2.10 8.09 8.92
C PHE A 166 1.57 6.92 9.75
N LEU A 167 1.41 5.70 9.21
CA LEU A 167 0.84 4.59 9.99
C LEU A 167 1.76 4.10 11.11
N ASP A 168 3.08 4.10 10.92
CA ASP A 168 4.03 3.79 12.01
C ASP A 168 3.85 4.74 13.20
N MET A 169 3.65 6.04 12.91
CA MET A 169 3.37 7.05 13.95
C MET A 169 1.96 6.87 14.54
N ALA A 170 1.00 6.44 13.73
CA ALA A 170 -0.34 6.14 14.23
C ALA A 170 -0.34 4.96 15.20
N ASP A 171 0.48 3.93 14.94
CA ASP A 171 0.66 2.77 15.82
C ASP A 171 1.28 3.19 17.15
N ASP A 172 2.37 3.97 17.12
CA ASP A 172 3.01 4.54 18.31
C ASP A 172 2.04 5.39 19.18
N LEU A 173 0.96 5.92 18.58
CA LEU A 173 -0.06 6.76 19.23
C LEU A 173 -1.38 6.04 19.52
N ASP A 174 -1.48 4.73 19.32
CA ASP A 174 -2.71 3.94 19.45
C ASP A 174 -3.88 4.50 18.60
N LEU A 175 -3.58 5.02 17.40
CA LEU A 175 -4.55 5.63 16.49
C LEU A 175 -5.02 4.71 15.36
N LEU A 176 -4.43 3.52 15.19
CA LEU A 176 -4.73 2.62 14.07
C LEU A 176 -6.22 2.28 13.98
N ASP A 177 -6.85 1.84 15.08
CA ASP A 177 -8.27 1.46 15.08
C ASP A 177 -9.20 2.65 14.79
N ARG A 178 -8.82 3.85 15.26
CA ARG A 178 -9.55 5.10 14.98
C ARG A 178 -9.47 5.46 13.50
N ILE A 179 -8.27 5.35 12.92
CA ILE A 179 -8.04 5.58 11.48
C ILE A 179 -8.80 4.54 10.65
N SER A 180 -8.67 3.27 11.00
CA SER A 180 -9.30 2.17 10.28
C SER A 180 -10.82 2.29 10.31
N THR A 181 -11.40 2.59 11.48
CA THR A 181 -12.82 2.91 11.63
C THR A 181 -13.24 4.12 10.79
N ARG A 182 -12.44 5.19 10.76
CA ARG A 182 -12.73 6.38 9.95
C ARG A 182 -12.74 6.04 8.46
N VAL A 183 -11.72 5.33 7.97
CA VAL A 183 -11.60 4.89 6.57
C VAL A 183 -12.78 4.02 6.18
N ARG A 184 -13.15 3.01 6.99
CA ARG A 184 -14.31 2.15 6.72
C ARG A 184 -15.63 2.91 6.69
N ASN A 185 -15.83 3.85 7.61
CA ASN A 185 -17.05 4.67 7.64
C ASN A 185 -17.17 5.53 6.37
N THR A 186 -16.06 6.15 5.94
CA THR A 186 -16.02 6.91 4.69
C THR A 186 -16.30 6.00 3.49
N ALA A 187 -15.63 4.85 3.42
CA ALA A 187 -15.83 3.85 2.36
C ALA A 187 -17.27 3.36 2.24
N ALA A 188 -17.92 3.05 3.36
CA ALA A 188 -19.32 2.62 3.38
C ALA A 188 -20.27 3.73 2.93
N ALA A 189 -20.01 4.98 3.36
CA ALA A 189 -20.81 6.14 2.96
C ALA A 189 -20.67 6.44 1.46
N ASP A 190 -19.44 6.43 0.94
CA ASP A 190 -19.16 6.68 -0.47
C ASP A 190 -19.77 5.60 -1.35
N LEU A 191 -19.61 4.32 -1.00
CA LEU A 191 -20.24 3.22 -1.72
C LEU A 191 -21.77 3.34 -1.74
N SER A 192 -22.38 3.69 -0.61
CA SER A 192 -23.83 3.90 -0.52
C SER A 192 -24.28 5.03 -1.45
N SER A 193 -23.53 6.13 -1.46
CA SER A 193 -23.77 7.28 -2.34
C SER A 193 -23.68 6.89 -3.82
N TRP A 194 -22.61 6.20 -4.22
CA TRP A 194 -22.40 5.78 -5.60
C TRP A 194 -23.49 4.82 -6.07
N ARG A 195 -23.83 3.81 -5.27
CA ARG A 195 -24.90 2.83 -5.59
C ARG A 195 -26.27 3.49 -5.74
N LYS A 196 -26.52 4.57 -4.99
CA LYS A 196 -27.78 5.33 -5.08
C LYS A 196 -27.82 6.24 -6.31
N ALA A 197 -26.68 6.82 -6.69
CA ALA A 197 -26.58 7.84 -7.74
C ALA A 197 -26.21 7.30 -9.13
N ILE A 198 -25.70 6.07 -9.21
CA ILE A 198 -25.16 5.47 -10.42
C ILE A 198 -25.78 4.07 -10.61
N PRO A 199 -26.68 3.88 -11.59
CA PRO A 199 -27.31 2.59 -11.86
C PRO A 199 -26.29 1.45 -12.09
N GLU A 200 -25.19 1.74 -12.78
CA GLU A 200 -24.12 0.81 -13.09
C GLU A 200 -23.37 0.32 -11.83
N ALA A 201 -23.48 1.03 -10.71
CA ALA A 201 -22.84 0.67 -9.46
C ALA A 201 -23.59 -0.41 -8.66
N GLU A 202 -24.69 -0.98 -9.17
CA GLU A 202 -25.50 -1.99 -8.47
C GLU A 202 -24.69 -3.22 -8.00
N ARG A 203 -23.59 -3.56 -8.66
CA ARG A 203 -22.71 -4.67 -8.23
C ARG A 203 -21.37 -4.22 -7.66
N LEU A 204 -21.16 -2.91 -7.55
CA LEU A 204 -19.92 -2.35 -7.02
C LEU A 204 -19.77 -2.74 -5.54
N PHE A 205 -18.57 -3.20 -5.19
CA PHE A 205 -18.17 -3.46 -3.81
C PHE A 205 -17.02 -2.54 -3.40
N VAL A 206 -16.83 -2.36 -2.09
CA VAL A 206 -15.62 -1.77 -1.52
C VAL A 206 -15.07 -2.71 -0.45
N SER A 207 -13.76 -2.90 -0.46
CA SER A 207 -13.03 -3.60 0.58
C SER A 207 -12.22 -2.62 1.44
N ALA A 208 -11.97 -2.97 2.70
CA ALA A 208 -11.16 -2.18 3.60
C ALA A 208 -10.46 -3.08 4.62
N ASN A 209 -9.27 -2.67 5.05
CA ASN A 209 -8.45 -3.44 5.99
C ASN A 209 -9.02 -3.46 7.42
N ALA A 210 -8.88 -4.60 8.08
CA ALA A 210 -8.97 -4.73 9.53
C ALA A 210 -7.62 -4.43 10.18
N THR A 211 -7.62 -4.17 11.48
CA THR A 211 -6.41 -4.28 12.30
C THR A 211 -6.48 -5.54 13.17
N VAL A 212 -5.30 -6.01 13.58
CA VAL A 212 -5.16 -7.09 14.57
C VAL A 212 -5.95 -6.83 15.85
N SER A 213 -5.91 -5.60 16.37
CA SER A 213 -6.61 -5.19 17.61
C SER A 213 -8.13 -5.23 17.44
N GLU A 214 -8.64 -4.88 16.26
CA GLU A 214 -10.07 -4.91 15.96
C GLU A 214 -10.62 -6.34 15.94
N LEU A 215 -9.87 -7.30 15.39
CA LEU A 215 -10.33 -8.70 15.33
C LEU A 215 -10.46 -9.36 16.71
N VAL A 216 -9.71 -8.86 17.70
CA VAL A 216 -9.80 -9.36 19.09
C VAL A 216 -10.76 -8.55 19.96
N ASP A 217 -11.25 -7.42 19.47
CA ASP A 217 -12.28 -6.63 20.14
C ASP A 217 -13.65 -7.32 20.01
N PRO A 218 -14.30 -7.72 21.14
CA PRO A 218 -15.59 -8.40 21.10
C PRO A 218 -16.72 -7.56 20.50
N ASP A 219 -16.60 -6.22 20.49
CA ASP A 219 -17.63 -5.30 20.00
C ASP A 219 -17.42 -4.91 18.53
N PHE A 220 -16.24 -5.17 17.95
CA PHE A 220 -15.89 -4.78 16.58
C PHE A 220 -16.88 -5.31 15.54
N SER A 221 -17.17 -6.61 15.55
CA SER A 221 -18.09 -7.23 14.58
C SER A 221 -19.46 -6.56 14.62
N ALA A 222 -20.00 -6.33 15.83
CA ALA A 222 -21.32 -5.72 16.01
C ALA A 222 -21.34 -4.29 15.47
N HIS A 223 -20.32 -3.49 15.78
CA HIS A 223 -20.20 -2.12 15.28
C HIS A 223 -20.09 -2.06 13.76
N LEU A 224 -19.27 -2.91 13.14
CA LEU A 224 -19.11 -2.90 11.68
C LEU A 224 -20.42 -3.29 10.97
N ILE A 225 -21.09 -4.35 11.44
CA ILE A 225 -22.39 -4.78 10.90
C ILE A 225 -23.41 -3.65 11.00
N GLU A 226 -23.50 -2.99 12.15
CA GLU A 226 -24.41 -1.85 12.34
C GLU A 226 -24.11 -0.72 11.34
N ARG A 227 -22.84 -0.37 11.15
CA ARG A 227 -22.44 0.71 10.23
C ARG A 227 -22.78 0.40 8.78
N VAL A 228 -22.51 -0.82 8.31
CA VAL A 228 -22.84 -1.25 6.95
C VAL A 228 -24.36 -1.29 6.74
N ALA A 229 -25.12 -1.74 7.75
CA ALA A 229 -26.59 -1.70 7.72
C ALA A 229 -27.14 -0.27 7.68
N GLN A 230 -26.57 0.66 8.46
CA GLN A 230 -26.92 2.09 8.44
C GLN A 230 -26.66 2.73 7.06
N ALA A 231 -25.59 2.31 6.39
CA ALA A 231 -25.26 2.71 5.02
C ALA A 231 -26.18 2.06 3.96
N LYS A 232 -27.08 1.13 4.35
CA LYS A 232 -28.01 0.41 3.47
C LYS A 232 -27.30 -0.34 2.33
N LEU A 233 -26.11 -0.83 2.62
CA LEU A 233 -25.37 -1.65 1.68
C LEU A 233 -25.94 -3.08 1.68
N PRO A 234 -26.12 -3.71 0.50
CA PRO A 234 -26.53 -5.10 0.46
C PRO A 234 -25.38 -6.01 0.93
N GLU A 235 -25.74 -7.24 1.27
CA GLU A 235 -24.80 -8.30 1.62
C GLU A 235 -23.67 -8.42 0.59
N GLY A 236 -22.44 -8.53 1.09
CA GLY A 236 -21.23 -8.68 0.27
C GLY A 236 -20.75 -7.42 -0.45
N ALA A 237 -21.48 -6.30 -0.40
CA ALA A 237 -21.03 -5.05 -1.00
C ALA A 237 -19.89 -4.38 -0.20
N PHE A 238 -19.88 -4.58 1.12
CA PHE A 238 -18.74 -4.20 1.96
C PHE A 238 -17.93 -5.46 2.29
N LYS A 239 -16.63 -5.40 2.02
CA LYS A 239 -15.70 -6.50 2.30
C LYS A 239 -14.67 -6.08 3.36
N LEU A 240 -14.40 -6.94 4.31
CA LEU A 240 -13.32 -6.74 5.27
C LEU A 240 -12.11 -7.57 4.83
N GLU A 241 -10.97 -6.91 4.65
CA GLU A 241 -9.70 -7.55 4.34
C GLU A 241 -8.95 -7.85 5.64
N ILE A 242 -8.47 -9.07 5.78
CA ILE A 242 -7.81 -9.57 6.97
C ILE A 242 -6.51 -10.26 6.54
N ALA A 243 -5.38 -9.77 7.02
CA ALA A 243 -4.10 -10.39 6.69
C ALA A 243 -3.90 -11.72 7.46
N GLU A 244 -3.18 -12.65 6.83
CA GLU A 244 -2.90 -13.99 7.40
C GLU A 244 -2.24 -13.89 8.79
N THR A 245 -1.35 -12.92 9.00
CA THR A 245 -0.64 -12.69 10.25
C THR A 245 -1.56 -12.29 11.40
N GLU A 246 -2.66 -11.57 11.12
CA GLU A 246 -3.62 -11.12 12.13
C GLU A 246 -4.41 -12.30 12.68
N ILE A 247 -4.87 -13.19 11.80
CA ILE A 247 -5.58 -14.42 12.15
C ILE A 247 -4.72 -15.29 13.04
N MET A 248 -3.43 -15.39 12.75
CA MET A 248 -2.52 -16.29 13.45
C MET A 248 -2.18 -15.85 14.87
N ARG A 249 -2.48 -14.61 15.25
CA ARG A 249 -2.25 -14.11 16.62
C ARG A 249 -3.21 -14.76 17.63
N ASP A 250 -4.49 -14.83 17.29
CA ASP A 250 -5.51 -15.56 18.07
C ASP A 250 -6.57 -16.17 17.13
N PRO A 251 -6.31 -17.39 16.59
CA PRO A 251 -7.15 -17.97 15.56
C PRO A 251 -8.58 -18.27 15.99
N ASP A 252 -8.81 -18.61 17.26
CA ASP A 252 -10.14 -18.98 17.76
C ASP A 252 -11.01 -17.74 17.96
N VAL A 253 -10.41 -16.64 18.46
CA VAL A 253 -11.08 -15.34 18.56
C VAL A 253 -11.35 -14.78 17.16
N ALA A 254 -10.36 -14.80 16.26
CA ALA A 254 -10.53 -14.34 14.89
C ALA A 254 -11.63 -15.12 14.15
N ALA A 255 -11.65 -16.45 14.25
CA ALA A 255 -12.69 -17.28 13.64
C ALA A 255 -14.10 -16.93 14.16
N THR A 256 -14.23 -16.66 15.47
CA THR A 256 -15.51 -16.24 16.08
C THR A 256 -15.96 -14.88 15.56
N ALA A 257 -15.06 -13.89 15.49
CA ALA A 257 -15.36 -12.57 14.97
C ALA A 257 -15.73 -12.62 13.47
N MET A 258 -14.98 -13.38 12.68
CA MET A 258 -15.23 -13.61 11.26
C MET A 258 -16.58 -14.27 11.01
N ALA A 259 -16.94 -15.31 11.78
CA ALA A 259 -18.24 -15.95 11.67
C ALA A 259 -19.40 -14.96 11.90
N ARG A 260 -19.29 -14.11 12.93
CA ARG A 260 -20.29 -13.05 13.20
C ARG A 260 -20.39 -12.04 12.07
N LEU A 261 -19.25 -11.63 11.52
CA LEU A 261 -19.20 -10.70 10.38
C LEU A 261 -19.87 -11.29 9.14
N ALA A 262 -19.56 -12.55 8.81
CA ALA A 262 -20.16 -13.26 7.69
C ALA A 262 -21.68 -13.43 7.87
N GLU A 263 -22.13 -13.85 9.06
CA GLU A 263 -23.56 -13.92 9.41
C GLU A 263 -24.27 -12.56 9.34
N GLY A 264 -23.54 -11.47 9.61
CA GLY A 264 -24.00 -10.09 9.46
C GLY A 264 -23.99 -9.55 8.04
N GLY A 265 -23.58 -10.36 7.06
CA GLY A 265 -23.55 -10.01 5.63
C GLY A 265 -22.32 -9.23 5.19
N ILE A 266 -21.27 -9.17 6.01
CA ILE A 266 -19.96 -8.63 5.64
C ILE A 266 -19.16 -9.74 4.96
N ALA A 267 -18.78 -9.53 3.70
CA ALA A 267 -17.92 -10.47 3.00
C ALA A 267 -16.47 -10.34 3.50
N LEU A 268 -15.72 -11.43 3.51
CA LEU A 268 -14.36 -11.47 4.04
C LEU A 268 -13.35 -11.79 2.95
N ALA A 269 -12.24 -11.05 2.95
CA ALA A 269 -11.10 -11.28 2.06
C ALA A 269 -9.87 -11.65 2.89
N LEU A 270 -9.21 -12.74 2.51
CA LEU A 270 -7.89 -13.08 3.03
C LEU A 270 -6.84 -12.27 2.26
N ASP A 271 -6.13 -11.41 2.98
CA ASP A 271 -5.09 -10.54 2.43
C ASP A 271 -3.68 -11.13 2.61
N ASP A 272 -2.74 -10.64 1.79
CA ASP A 272 -1.32 -11.00 1.82
C ASP A 272 -1.06 -12.53 1.75
N PHE A 273 -1.89 -13.26 0.98
CA PHE A 273 -1.79 -14.72 0.91
C PHE A 273 -0.40 -15.17 0.44
N GLY A 274 0.24 -16.03 1.23
CA GLY A 274 1.54 -16.62 0.92
C GLY A 274 2.74 -15.88 1.51
N THR A 275 2.51 -14.81 2.27
CA THR A 275 3.55 -14.14 3.06
C THR A 275 3.73 -14.74 4.47
N GLY A 276 2.79 -15.58 4.92
CA GLY A 276 2.75 -16.19 6.25
C GLY A 276 2.79 -17.74 6.30
N TYR A 277 2.54 -18.28 7.49
CA TYR A 277 2.55 -19.72 7.78
C TYR A 277 1.30 -20.43 7.23
N SER A 278 1.37 -20.92 5.98
CA SER A 278 0.51 -21.98 5.41
C SER A 278 -0.97 -21.96 5.86
N SER A 279 -1.68 -20.84 5.63
CA SER A 279 -3.16 -20.70 5.74
C SER A 279 -3.96 -21.75 4.93
N LEU A 280 -3.30 -22.44 3.99
CA LEU A 280 -3.86 -23.56 3.20
C LEU A 280 -4.58 -24.62 4.04
N ALA A 281 -4.06 -24.95 5.23
CA ALA A 281 -4.65 -25.99 6.08
C ALA A 281 -5.92 -25.54 6.83
N ARG A 282 -6.29 -24.24 6.75
CA ARG A 282 -7.42 -23.65 7.50
C ARG A 282 -8.40 -22.88 6.62
N LEU A 283 -8.08 -22.66 5.35
CA LEU A 283 -8.96 -22.03 4.36
C LEU A 283 -10.32 -22.74 4.24
N ASP A 284 -10.39 -24.05 4.51
CA ASP A 284 -11.63 -24.83 4.50
C ASP A 284 -12.58 -24.51 5.68
N ARG A 285 -12.07 -23.87 6.74
CA ARG A 285 -12.81 -23.63 8.00
C ARG A 285 -13.14 -22.17 8.26
N LEU A 286 -12.55 -21.26 7.49
CA LEU A 286 -12.75 -19.82 7.66
C LEU A 286 -13.72 -19.31 6.59
N PRO A 287 -14.67 -18.43 6.95
CA PRO A 287 -15.73 -17.97 6.04
C PRO A 287 -15.23 -16.89 5.07
N PHE A 288 -14.16 -17.15 4.32
CA PHE A 288 -13.64 -16.23 3.31
C PHE A 288 -14.41 -16.35 2.00
N ASP A 289 -14.68 -15.20 1.37
CA ASP A 289 -15.27 -15.09 0.03
C ASP A 289 -14.21 -14.82 -1.04
N VAL A 290 -13.09 -14.21 -0.62
CA VAL A 290 -12.04 -13.71 -1.51
C VAL A 290 -10.67 -14.08 -0.96
N VAL A 291 -9.75 -14.44 -1.85
CA VAL A 291 -8.31 -14.53 -1.57
C VAL A 291 -7.58 -13.51 -2.42
N LYS A 292 -6.73 -12.68 -1.79
CA LYS A 292 -5.85 -11.74 -2.48
C LYS A 292 -4.45 -12.35 -2.59
N ILE A 293 -3.92 -12.46 -3.81
CA ILE A 293 -2.58 -12.97 -4.08
C ILE A 293 -1.62 -11.78 -4.09
N ASP A 294 -0.67 -11.77 -3.15
CA ASP A 294 0.30 -10.67 -3.00
C ASP A 294 1.13 -10.42 -4.28
N ARG A 295 1.47 -9.15 -4.47
CA ARG A 295 2.27 -8.63 -5.60
C ARG A 295 3.59 -9.37 -5.79
N TYR A 296 4.19 -9.94 -4.74
CA TYR A 296 5.42 -10.73 -4.85
C TYR A 296 5.27 -11.88 -5.85
N PHE A 297 4.18 -12.65 -5.74
CA PHE A 297 3.92 -13.80 -6.62
C PHE A 297 3.56 -13.34 -8.03
N ILE A 298 2.75 -12.28 -8.15
CA ILE A 298 2.34 -11.70 -9.44
C ILE A 298 3.54 -11.14 -10.21
N ARG A 299 4.50 -10.52 -9.52
CA ARG A 299 5.76 -10.07 -10.15
C ARG A 299 6.61 -11.26 -10.58
N ALA A 300 6.73 -12.28 -9.74
CA ALA A 300 7.56 -13.45 -10.02
C ALA A 300 7.07 -14.27 -11.24
N MET A 301 5.75 -14.42 -11.43
CA MET A 301 5.19 -15.20 -12.55
C MET A 301 5.48 -14.63 -13.95
N SER A 302 5.99 -13.40 -14.06
CA SER A 302 6.37 -12.79 -15.35
C SER A 302 7.71 -13.31 -15.87
N GLY A 303 8.59 -13.82 -15.01
CA GLY A 303 9.92 -14.31 -15.37
C GLY A 303 10.20 -15.78 -15.01
N ASP A 304 9.32 -16.41 -14.24
CA ASP A 304 9.50 -17.76 -13.70
C ASP A 304 8.24 -18.62 -13.86
N GLU A 305 8.35 -19.73 -14.60
CA GLU A 305 7.26 -20.69 -14.80
C GLU A 305 6.83 -21.37 -13.49
N SER A 306 7.76 -21.57 -12.56
CA SER A 306 7.46 -22.18 -11.26
C SER A 306 6.61 -21.24 -10.40
N ALA A 307 6.91 -19.94 -10.40
CA ALA A 307 6.08 -18.92 -9.76
C ALA A 307 4.68 -18.84 -10.40
N GLY A 308 4.60 -18.97 -11.73
CA GLY A 308 3.31 -19.08 -12.42
C GLY A 308 2.49 -20.31 -12.00
N THR A 309 3.15 -21.43 -11.71
CA THR A 309 2.50 -22.66 -11.21
C THR A 309 1.93 -22.47 -9.81
N VAL A 310 2.62 -21.72 -8.94
CA VAL A 310 2.11 -21.37 -7.60
C VAL A 310 0.83 -20.55 -7.72
N VAL A 311 0.85 -19.46 -8.51
CA VAL A 311 -0.33 -18.61 -8.73
C VAL A 311 -1.50 -19.42 -9.27
N GLN A 312 -1.27 -20.27 -10.28
CA GLN A 312 -2.31 -21.14 -10.84
C GLN A 312 -2.90 -22.10 -9.79
N SER A 313 -2.05 -22.65 -8.91
CA SER A 313 -2.47 -23.57 -7.85
C SER A 313 -3.35 -22.86 -6.81
N VAL A 314 -3.00 -21.62 -6.44
CA VAL A 314 -3.81 -20.80 -5.52
C VAL A 314 -5.17 -20.49 -6.15
N ILE A 315 -5.20 -20.11 -7.43
CA ILE A 315 -6.46 -19.85 -8.16
C ILE A 315 -7.37 -21.08 -8.17
N GLN A 316 -6.81 -22.26 -8.45
CA GLN A 316 -7.57 -23.51 -8.48
C GLN A 316 -8.10 -23.89 -7.09
N LEU A 317 -7.28 -23.72 -6.05
CA LEU A 317 -7.69 -24.02 -4.69
C LEU A 317 -8.80 -23.07 -4.21
N ALA A 318 -8.63 -21.77 -4.43
CA ALA A 318 -9.66 -20.79 -4.08
C ALA A 318 -10.99 -21.13 -4.77
N SER A 319 -10.93 -21.46 -6.06
CA SER A 319 -12.09 -21.89 -6.84
C SER A 319 -12.75 -23.16 -6.29
N HIS A 320 -11.97 -24.13 -5.78
CA HIS A 320 -12.50 -25.35 -5.17
C HIS A 320 -13.35 -25.07 -3.92
N PHE A 321 -12.98 -24.06 -3.15
CA PHE A 321 -13.75 -23.61 -1.98
C PHE A 321 -14.81 -22.56 -2.31
N GLY A 322 -15.04 -22.26 -3.59
CA GLY A 322 -16.02 -21.26 -4.03
C GLY A 322 -15.60 -19.81 -3.84
N MET A 323 -14.33 -19.56 -3.52
CA MET A 323 -13.78 -18.21 -3.32
C MET A 323 -13.42 -17.56 -4.65
N LYS A 324 -13.52 -16.23 -4.67
CA LYS A 324 -12.97 -15.38 -5.74
C LYS A 324 -11.51 -15.05 -5.46
N VAL A 325 -10.79 -14.66 -6.51
CA VAL A 325 -9.36 -14.34 -6.41
C VAL A 325 -9.11 -12.94 -6.94
N VAL A 326 -8.38 -12.14 -6.17
CA VAL A 326 -7.84 -10.85 -6.58
C VAL A 326 -6.32 -10.99 -6.72
N ALA A 327 -5.77 -10.69 -7.89
CA ALA A 327 -4.34 -10.62 -8.08
C ALA A 327 -3.85 -9.18 -7.87
N GLU A 328 -2.89 -8.99 -6.97
CA GLU A 328 -2.37 -7.66 -6.63
C GLU A 328 -1.07 -7.31 -7.35
N GLY A 329 -0.79 -6.01 -7.47
CA GLY A 329 0.43 -5.53 -8.10
C GLY A 329 0.51 -5.87 -9.59
N VAL A 330 -0.62 -5.95 -10.29
CA VAL A 330 -0.64 -6.15 -11.75
C VAL A 330 -0.18 -4.85 -12.44
N GLU A 331 0.97 -4.92 -13.11
CA GLU A 331 1.62 -3.76 -13.74
C GLU A 331 1.60 -3.79 -15.28
N SER A 332 1.35 -4.96 -15.90
CA SER A 332 1.37 -5.11 -17.36
C SER A 332 0.10 -5.76 -17.92
N ALA A 333 -0.15 -5.56 -19.22
CA ALA A 333 -1.29 -6.17 -19.92
C ALA A 333 -1.09 -7.68 -20.09
N GLU A 334 0.16 -8.11 -20.27
CA GLU A 334 0.55 -9.50 -20.42
C GLU A 334 0.31 -10.28 -19.12
N ALA A 335 0.63 -9.70 -17.97
CA ALA A 335 0.34 -10.29 -16.67
C ALA A 335 -1.18 -10.44 -16.46
N ALA A 336 -1.96 -9.41 -16.78
CA ALA A 336 -3.42 -9.46 -16.70
C ALA A 336 -4.02 -10.54 -17.61
N ALA A 337 -3.56 -10.65 -18.85
CA ALA A 337 -4.01 -11.69 -19.79
C ALA A 337 -3.67 -13.09 -19.27
N LYS A 338 -2.45 -13.31 -18.79
CA LYS A 338 -2.03 -14.59 -18.21
C LYS A 338 -2.87 -14.95 -16.98
N LEU A 339 -3.17 -13.98 -16.11
CA LEU A 339 -4.05 -14.20 -14.96
C LEU A 339 -5.49 -14.56 -15.37
N ALA A 340 -6.02 -13.90 -16.41
CA ALA A 340 -7.33 -14.23 -16.96
C ALA A 340 -7.36 -15.67 -17.52
N ASP A 341 -6.32 -16.07 -18.28
CA ASP A 341 -6.18 -17.43 -18.80
C ASP A 341 -6.10 -18.50 -17.69
N MET A 342 -5.52 -18.14 -16.54
CA MET A 342 -5.46 -19.00 -15.36
C MET A 342 -6.80 -19.11 -14.61
N GLY A 343 -7.81 -18.32 -15.00
CA GLY A 343 -9.11 -18.26 -14.33
C GLY A 343 -9.16 -17.31 -13.13
N CYS A 344 -8.23 -16.36 -13.03
CA CYS A 344 -8.30 -15.32 -12.00
C CYS A 344 -9.51 -14.41 -12.25
N HIS A 345 -10.21 -14.03 -11.19
CA HIS A 345 -11.45 -13.27 -11.29
C HIS A 345 -11.20 -11.77 -11.39
N TYR A 346 -10.31 -11.27 -10.55
CA TYR A 346 -10.08 -9.85 -10.37
C TYR A 346 -8.59 -9.50 -10.37
N ALA A 347 -8.27 -8.27 -10.75
CA ALA A 347 -6.93 -7.73 -10.68
C ALA A 347 -6.90 -6.30 -10.15
N GLN A 348 -5.83 -5.99 -9.43
CA GLN A 348 -5.54 -4.67 -8.87
C GLN A 348 -4.05 -4.35 -9.09
N GLY A 349 -3.76 -3.09 -9.42
CA GLY A 349 -2.38 -2.64 -9.61
C GLY A 349 -2.24 -1.45 -10.56
N PHE A 350 -1.01 -0.98 -10.73
CA PHE A 350 -0.71 0.24 -11.50
C PHE A 350 -0.95 0.10 -13.01
N ARG A 351 -1.18 -1.11 -13.53
CA ARG A 351 -1.74 -1.29 -14.88
C ARG A 351 -3.05 -0.55 -15.04
N TYR A 352 -3.85 -0.48 -13.98
CA TYR A 352 -5.17 0.15 -13.95
C TYR A 352 -5.07 1.55 -13.35
N ALA A 353 -4.82 1.64 -12.05
CA ALA A 353 -4.56 2.89 -11.34
C ALA A 353 -3.95 2.63 -9.94
N GLY A 354 -3.32 3.65 -9.37
CA GLY A 354 -3.12 3.73 -7.92
C GLY A 354 -4.42 4.11 -7.21
N ALA A 355 -4.33 4.35 -5.89
CA ALA A 355 -5.47 4.86 -5.13
C ALA A 355 -5.96 6.21 -5.70
N LEU A 356 -7.24 6.28 -6.01
CA LEU A 356 -7.93 7.46 -6.55
C LEU A 356 -8.56 8.25 -5.39
N SER A 357 -8.59 9.58 -5.51
CA SER A 357 -9.40 10.40 -4.60
C SER A 357 -10.90 10.03 -4.72
N PRO A 358 -11.73 10.31 -3.72
CA PRO A 358 -13.18 10.02 -3.77
C PRO A 358 -13.86 10.53 -5.05
N ASP A 359 -13.59 11.77 -5.46
CA ASP A 359 -14.14 12.36 -6.69
C ASP A 359 -13.67 11.64 -7.96
N ALA A 360 -12.42 11.19 -7.99
CA ALA A 360 -11.88 10.45 -9.13
C ALA A 360 -12.43 9.02 -9.17
N ALA A 361 -12.65 8.40 -8.02
CA ALA A 361 -13.28 7.09 -7.90
C ALA A 361 -14.74 7.16 -8.38
N GLU A 362 -15.52 8.16 -7.96
CA GLU A 362 -16.90 8.33 -8.44
C GLU A 362 -16.96 8.47 -9.96
N ARG A 363 -16.07 9.27 -10.56
CA ARG A 363 -15.99 9.38 -12.03
C ARG A 363 -15.65 8.04 -12.67
N ALA A 364 -14.69 7.30 -12.10
CA ALA A 364 -14.30 5.98 -12.59
C ALA A 364 -15.45 4.96 -12.52
N VAL A 365 -16.38 5.07 -11.56
CA VAL A 365 -17.59 4.24 -11.52
C VAL A 365 -18.47 4.48 -12.75
N ARG A 366 -18.65 5.74 -13.16
CA ARG A 366 -19.52 6.12 -14.28
C ARG A 366 -18.91 5.85 -15.65
N GLU A 367 -17.61 6.11 -15.79
CA GLU A 367 -16.95 6.22 -17.10
C GLU A 367 -15.82 5.19 -17.29
N GLY A 368 -15.37 4.57 -16.21
CA GLY A 368 -14.10 3.85 -16.20
C GLY A 368 -12.92 4.82 -16.34
N VAL A 369 -11.80 4.30 -16.83
CA VAL A 369 -10.62 5.11 -17.19
C VAL A 369 -10.14 4.66 -18.56
N ALA A 370 -10.21 5.58 -19.54
CA ALA A 370 -9.88 5.29 -20.93
C ALA A 370 -8.50 4.63 -21.09
N GLY A 371 -8.44 3.52 -21.82
CA GLY A 371 -7.23 2.71 -22.03
C GLY A 371 -6.77 1.88 -20.81
N ARG A 372 -7.47 1.98 -19.68
CA ARG A 372 -7.14 1.29 -18.43
C ARG A 372 -8.20 0.25 -18.07
N PHE A 373 -9.45 0.67 -17.90
CA PHE A 373 -10.59 -0.21 -17.57
C PHE A 373 -11.94 0.47 -17.91
N GLY A 374 -12.98 -0.33 -18.11
CA GLY A 374 -14.34 0.15 -18.36
C GLY A 374 -15.07 0.61 -17.10
N ALA A 375 -16.19 1.30 -17.27
CA ALA A 375 -17.10 1.67 -16.17
C ALA A 375 -17.57 0.44 -15.38
N ALA A 376 -18.20 0.67 -14.23
CA ALA A 376 -18.93 -0.39 -13.57
C ALA A 376 -20.02 -0.93 -14.52
N ILE A 377 -20.34 -2.23 -14.41
CA ILE A 377 -21.34 -2.87 -15.27
C ILE A 377 -22.53 -3.31 -14.42
N SER A 378 -23.74 -2.91 -14.83
CA SER A 378 -25.00 -3.48 -14.34
C SER A 378 -25.22 -4.88 -14.92
N ALA A 379 -25.96 -5.72 -14.21
CA ALA A 379 -26.31 -7.09 -14.60
C ALA A 379 -26.76 -7.27 -16.06
#